data_AF-A0ABD7PH96-F1
#
_entry.id   AF-A0ABD7PH96-F1
#
_cell.length_a   1.000
_cell.length_b   1.000
_cell.length_c   1.000
_cell.angle_alpha   90.00
_cell.angle_beta   90.00
_cell.angle_gamma   90.00
#
_symmetry.space_group_name_H-M   'P 1'
#
loop_
_entity.id
_entity.type
_entity.pdbx_description
1 polymer ?
#
loop_
_entity_poly.entity_id
_entity_poly.type
_entity_poly.pdbx_seq_one_letter_code
_entity_poly.pdbx_strand_id
1 'polypeptide(L)'
;METRPHIIDMPEPLGLYAGQLYARGEEYLEAFRRLSEHDGLMMYARYFMMAHAFELLLKSFLAARGVSKKELQHRQLGHRLDKIYEKCVSLGIPAIANIEAFARDIAEKNGDFDFRYPSNYNLRLPSPRLCLEVLEPLVETLRPLISSARTQAQIKWASDTRHLQGHKIRWSD
;
A
#
# COMPACT_ATOMS: atom_id res chain seq x y z
N MET A 1 25.84 -33.80 11.55
CA MET A 1 25.88 -32.66 10.60
C MET A 1 24.45 -32.41 10.16
N GLU A 2 23.78 -31.41 10.73
CA GLU A 2 22.44 -31.02 10.26
C GLU A 2 22.58 -30.37 8.88
N THR A 3 22.11 -31.07 7.86
CA THR A 3 21.94 -30.53 6.51
C THR A 3 20.98 -29.34 6.60
N ARG A 4 21.51 -28.13 6.39
CA ARG A 4 20.69 -26.91 6.30
C ARG A 4 19.55 -27.19 5.31
N PRO A 5 18.29 -26.89 5.65
CA PRO A 5 17.17 -27.14 4.75
C PRO A 5 17.43 -26.42 3.43
N HIS A 6 17.30 -27.13 2.32
CA HIS A 6 17.52 -26.58 0.98
C HIS A 6 16.48 -25.47 0.73
N ILE A 7 16.94 -24.21 0.70
CA ILE A 7 16.11 -23.04 0.43
C ILE A 7 16.00 -22.87 -1.08
N ILE A 8 14.78 -22.67 -1.58
CA ILE A 8 14.52 -22.34 -2.97
C ILE A 8 14.11 -20.87 -3.04
N ASP A 9 14.88 -20.10 -3.79
CA ASP A 9 14.64 -18.68 -4.06
C ASP A 9 13.76 -18.54 -5.30
N MET A 10 12.73 -17.70 -5.21
CA MET A 10 11.81 -17.44 -6.32
C MET A 10 11.03 -16.14 -6.14
N PRO A 11 10.53 -15.56 -7.24
CA PRO A 11 9.82 -14.30 -7.17
C PRO A 11 8.50 -14.45 -6.42
N GLU A 12 8.14 -13.44 -5.63
CA GLU A 12 6.83 -13.45 -4.96
C GLU A 12 5.72 -13.22 -6.00
N PRO A 13 4.69 -14.08 -6.03
CA PRO A 13 3.51 -13.83 -6.86
C PRO A 13 2.88 -12.48 -6.52
N LEU A 14 2.73 -11.59 -7.52
CA LEU A 14 2.27 -10.21 -7.30
C LEU A 14 0.90 -10.11 -6.62
N GLY A 15 -0.01 -11.08 -6.84
CA GLY A 15 -1.28 -11.12 -6.12
C GLY A 15 -1.14 -11.40 -4.61
N LEU A 16 -0.12 -12.18 -4.19
CA LEU A 16 0.19 -12.36 -2.77
C LEU A 16 0.76 -11.06 -2.18
N TYR A 17 1.69 -10.44 -2.90
CA TYR A 17 2.29 -9.18 -2.49
C TYR A 17 1.24 -8.05 -2.37
N ALA A 18 0.33 -7.96 -3.35
CA ALA A 18 -0.81 -7.04 -3.32
C ALA A 18 -1.65 -7.23 -2.05
N GLY A 19 -1.96 -8.49 -1.69
CA GLY A 19 -2.69 -8.80 -0.47
C GLY A 19 -1.96 -8.37 0.82
N GLN A 20 -0.64 -8.50 0.87
CA GLN A 20 0.17 -8.05 2.02
C GLN A 20 0.21 -6.53 2.13
N LEU A 21 0.36 -5.82 1.00
CA LEU A 21 0.31 -4.36 0.95
C LEU A 21 -1.04 -3.84 1.44
N TYR A 22 -2.13 -4.43 0.94
CA TYR A 22 -3.49 -4.05 1.32
C TYR A 22 -3.72 -4.24 2.83
N ALA A 23 -3.35 -5.40 3.38
CA ALA A 23 -3.51 -5.69 4.81
C ALA A 23 -2.76 -4.68 5.69
N ARG A 24 -1.51 -4.36 5.35
CA ARG A 24 -0.74 -3.32 6.06
C ARG A 24 -1.35 -1.93 5.88
N GLY A 25 -1.88 -1.63 4.70
CA GLY A 25 -2.62 -0.39 4.44
C GLY A 25 -3.82 -0.23 5.38
N GLU A 26 -4.60 -1.30 5.58
CA GLU A 26 -5.71 -1.31 6.55
C GLU A 26 -5.21 -1.14 8.00
N GLU A 27 -4.13 -1.79 8.40
CA GLU A 27 -3.55 -1.64 9.75
C GLU A 27 -3.12 -0.19 10.04
N TYR A 28 -2.46 0.47 9.08
CA TYR A 28 -2.06 1.87 9.24
C TYR A 28 -3.25 2.84 9.20
N LEU A 29 -4.29 2.54 8.42
CA LEU A 29 -5.52 3.33 8.44
C LEU A 29 -6.24 3.22 9.79
N GLU A 30 -6.26 2.03 10.38
CA GLU A 30 -6.81 1.81 11.73
C GLU A 30 -5.97 2.55 12.79
N ALA A 31 -4.64 2.56 12.66
CA ALA A 31 -3.78 3.37 13.53
C ALA A 31 -4.10 4.87 13.42
N PHE A 32 -4.31 5.38 12.20
CA PHE A 32 -4.76 6.75 11.98
C PHE A 32 -6.11 7.05 12.65
N ARG A 33 -7.09 6.13 12.52
CA ARG A 33 -8.41 6.26 13.13
C ARG A 33 -8.31 6.40 14.64
N ARG A 34 -7.60 5.49 15.32
CA ARG A 34 -7.42 5.52 16.78
C ARG A 34 -6.70 6.78 17.26
N LEU A 35 -5.66 7.20 16.55
CA LEU A 35 -4.96 8.45 16.86
C LEU A 35 -5.81 9.70 16.63
N SER A 36 -6.90 9.59 15.86
CA SER A 36 -7.81 10.69 15.57
C SER A 36 -9.00 10.78 16.54
N GLU A 37 -9.18 9.80 17.43
CA GLU A 37 -10.20 9.84 18.50
C GLU A 37 -9.87 10.88 19.58
N HIS A 38 -8.59 11.27 19.69
CA HIS A 38 -8.12 12.26 20.64
C HIS A 38 -7.62 13.52 19.91
N ASP A 39 -8.37 14.60 20.07
CA ASP A 39 -8.04 15.87 19.43
C ASP A 39 -6.68 16.42 19.87
N GLY A 40 -5.91 16.93 18.90
CA GLY A 40 -4.67 17.68 19.13
C GLY A 40 -3.42 16.85 19.43
N LEU A 41 -3.52 15.55 19.70
CA LEU A 41 -2.36 14.72 19.99
C LEU A 41 -1.76 14.10 18.71
N MET A 42 -0.43 13.94 18.71
CA MET A 42 0.31 13.16 17.73
C MET A 42 0.05 13.53 16.26
N MET A 43 -0.16 14.83 15.96
CA MET A 43 -0.52 15.33 14.62
C MET A 43 0.40 14.78 13.51
N TYR A 44 1.71 14.86 13.67
CA TYR A 44 2.66 14.35 12.68
C TYR A 44 2.56 12.83 12.50
N ALA A 45 2.51 12.07 13.61
CA ALA A 45 2.44 10.62 13.55
C ALA A 45 1.13 10.14 12.91
N ARG A 46 -0.03 10.73 13.26
CA ARG A 46 -1.32 10.31 12.67
C ARG A 46 -1.34 10.54 11.17
N TYR A 47 -0.87 11.70 10.69
CA TYR A 47 -0.89 12.00 9.25
C TYR A 47 0.19 11.24 8.49
N PHE A 48 1.31 10.90 9.13
CA PHE A 48 2.26 9.93 8.59
C PHE A 48 1.60 8.56 8.37
N MET A 49 0.88 8.03 9.37
CA MET A 49 0.18 6.74 9.23
C MET A 49 -0.88 6.81 8.13
N MET A 50 -1.63 7.91 8.05
CA MET A 50 -2.61 8.13 6.99
C MET A 50 -1.97 8.12 5.60
N ALA A 51 -0.92 8.93 5.38
CA ALA A 51 -0.25 9.01 4.09
C ALA A 51 0.38 7.66 3.70
N HIS A 52 0.93 6.93 4.68
CA HIS A 52 1.51 5.62 4.44
C HIS A 52 0.44 4.56 4.12
N ALA A 53 -0.70 4.56 4.83
CA ALA A 53 -1.84 3.71 4.52
C ALA A 53 -2.31 3.94 3.07
N PHE A 54 -2.47 5.21 2.67
CA PHE A 54 -2.88 5.57 1.33
C PHE A 54 -1.90 5.07 0.26
N GLU A 55 -0.59 5.24 0.49
CA GLU A 55 0.45 4.73 -0.40
C GLU A 55 0.35 3.22 -0.59
N LEU A 56 0.22 2.46 0.50
CA LEU A 56 0.15 1.00 0.48
C LEU A 56 -1.10 0.49 -0.22
N LEU A 57 -2.26 1.14 0.01
CA LEU A 57 -3.52 0.80 -0.65
C LEU A 57 -3.40 1.01 -2.16
N LEU A 58 -2.87 2.15 -2.63
CA LEU A 58 -2.67 2.37 -4.06
C LEU A 58 -1.65 1.40 -4.67
N LYS A 59 -0.53 1.13 -3.98
CA LYS A 59 0.45 0.13 -4.43
C LYS A 59 -0.12 -1.28 -4.47
N SER A 60 -1.04 -1.62 -3.56
CA SER A 60 -1.73 -2.92 -3.60
C SER A 60 -2.52 -3.08 -4.89
N PHE A 61 -3.21 -2.03 -5.34
CA PHE A 61 -3.91 -2.02 -6.62
C PHE A 61 -2.95 -2.20 -7.80
N LEU A 62 -1.84 -1.45 -7.82
CA LEU A 62 -0.82 -1.56 -8.87
C LEU A 62 -0.24 -2.98 -8.94
N ALA A 63 0.10 -3.58 -7.80
CA ALA A 63 0.59 -4.95 -7.74
C ALA A 63 -0.47 -5.96 -8.25
N ALA A 64 -1.74 -5.79 -7.87
CA ALA A 64 -2.83 -6.62 -8.38
C ALA A 64 -3.06 -6.46 -9.90
N ARG A 65 -2.65 -5.33 -10.48
CA ARG A 65 -2.65 -5.08 -11.93
C ARG A 65 -1.35 -5.47 -12.63
N GLY A 66 -0.43 -6.14 -11.94
CA GLY A 66 0.79 -6.70 -12.53
C GLY A 66 1.99 -5.76 -12.56
N VAL A 67 1.94 -4.61 -11.88
CA VAL A 67 3.13 -3.75 -11.71
C VAL A 67 4.14 -4.45 -10.81
N SER A 68 5.38 -4.60 -11.27
CA SER A 68 6.40 -5.36 -10.56
C SER A 68 6.86 -4.66 -9.27
N LYS A 69 7.39 -5.43 -8.32
CA LYS A 69 8.01 -4.88 -7.10
C LYS A 69 9.12 -3.87 -7.40
N LYS A 70 9.95 -4.18 -8.40
CA LYS A 70 11.03 -3.29 -8.86
C LYS A 70 10.48 -1.95 -9.35
N GLU A 71 9.38 -1.96 -10.11
CA GLU A 71 8.72 -0.72 -10.55
C GLU A 71 8.11 0.04 -9.36
N LEU A 72 7.47 -0.65 -8.41
CA LEU A 72 6.90 -0.02 -7.21
C LEU A 72 7.95 0.60 -6.28
N GLN A 73 9.17 0.06 -6.27
CA GLN A 73 10.31 0.59 -5.51
C GLN A 73 11.11 1.63 -6.30
N HIS A 74 10.91 1.72 -7.61
CA HIS A 74 11.62 2.67 -8.46
C HIS A 74 11.33 4.10 -8.00
N ARG A 75 12.30 5.02 -8.10
CA ARG A 75 12.22 6.41 -7.61
C ARG A 75 10.94 7.16 -8.04
N GLN A 76 10.38 6.80 -9.19
CA GLN A 76 9.14 7.41 -9.70
C GLN A 76 7.87 6.97 -8.96
N LEU A 77 7.85 5.78 -8.37
CA LEU A 77 6.70 5.22 -7.63
C LEU A 77 7.02 4.91 -6.16
N GLY A 78 8.29 5.07 -5.76
CA GLY A 78 8.80 4.68 -4.45
C GLY A 78 8.05 5.35 -3.30
N HIS A 79 7.81 6.66 -3.35
CA HIS A 79 7.08 7.42 -2.33
C HIS A 79 6.31 8.63 -2.88
N ARG A 80 6.03 8.62 -4.18
CA ARG A 80 5.41 9.73 -4.90
C ARG A 80 3.92 9.49 -5.07
N LEU A 81 3.13 9.88 -4.08
CA LEU A 81 1.68 9.61 -4.05
C LEU A 81 0.95 10.12 -5.31
N ASP A 82 1.34 11.28 -5.83
CA ASP A 82 0.87 11.84 -7.10
C ASP A 82 1.09 10.85 -8.26
N LYS A 83 2.32 10.33 -8.39
CA LYS A 83 2.70 9.41 -9.47
C LYS A 83 2.12 8.02 -9.32
N ILE A 84 2.00 7.55 -8.07
CA ILE A 84 1.32 6.29 -7.78
C ILE A 84 -0.15 6.41 -8.20
N TYR A 85 -0.84 7.49 -7.83
CA TYR A 85 -2.23 7.69 -8.19
C TYR A 85 -2.43 7.86 -9.70
N GLU A 86 -1.60 8.66 -10.37
CA GLU A 86 -1.60 8.76 -11.85
C GLU A 86 -1.47 7.39 -12.53
N LYS A 87 -0.59 6.52 -12.02
CA LYS A 87 -0.45 5.15 -12.51
C LYS A 87 -1.69 4.31 -12.23
N CYS A 88 -2.30 4.43 -11.05
CA CYS A 88 -3.57 3.76 -10.74
C CYS A 88 -4.68 4.16 -11.71
N VAL A 89 -4.80 5.45 -12.03
CA VAL A 89 -5.74 5.97 -13.03
C VAL A 89 -5.48 5.35 -14.40
N SER A 90 -4.21 5.31 -14.84
CA SER A 90 -3.85 4.68 -16.13
C SER A 90 -4.19 3.19 -16.23
N LEU A 91 -4.35 2.50 -15.10
CA LEU A 91 -4.71 1.08 -14.99
C LEU A 91 -6.19 0.87 -14.59
N GLY A 92 -7.00 1.94 -14.61
CA GLY A 92 -8.44 1.87 -14.37
C GLY A 92 -8.80 1.56 -12.91
N ILE A 93 -8.20 2.27 -11.95
CA ILE A 93 -8.70 2.27 -10.58
C ILE A 93 -10.16 2.76 -10.56
N PRO A 94 -11.07 2.15 -9.79
CA PRO A 94 -12.45 2.61 -9.75
C PRO A 94 -12.55 4.03 -9.18
N ALA A 95 -13.56 4.77 -9.63
CA ALA A 95 -13.77 6.16 -9.24
C ALA A 95 -14.14 6.28 -7.76
N ILE A 96 -13.44 7.16 -7.05
CA ILE A 96 -13.69 7.52 -5.65
C ILE A 96 -13.79 9.04 -5.59
N ALA A 97 -14.79 9.57 -4.90
CA ALA A 97 -14.99 11.00 -4.80
C ALA A 97 -13.75 11.69 -4.18
N ASN A 98 -13.34 12.82 -4.76
CA ASN A 98 -12.26 13.68 -4.26
C ASN A 98 -10.85 13.05 -4.16
N ILE A 99 -10.66 11.79 -4.56
CA ILE A 99 -9.38 11.09 -4.38
C ILE A 99 -8.22 11.72 -5.16
N GLU A 100 -8.46 12.32 -6.33
CA GLU A 100 -7.42 13.01 -7.10
C GLU A 100 -6.92 14.26 -6.37
N ALA A 101 -7.85 15.10 -5.90
CA ALA A 101 -7.51 16.30 -5.15
C ALA A 101 -6.80 15.93 -3.85
N PHE A 102 -7.29 14.91 -3.15
CA PHE A 102 -6.68 14.36 -1.95
C PHE A 102 -5.25 13.85 -2.23
N ALA A 103 -5.04 13.09 -3.32
CA ALA A 103 -3.73 12.56 -3.65
C ALA A 103 -2.69 13.64 -3.91
N ARG A 104 -3.06 14.71 -4.63
CA ARG A 104 -2.18 15.86 -4.83
C ARG A 104 -1.86 16.57 -3.51
N ASP A 105 -2.89 16.82 -2.70
CA ASP A 105 -2.77 17.56 -1.44
C ASP A 105 -1.86 16.84 -0.42
N ILE A 106 -1.97 15.51 -0.32
CA ILE A 106 -1.13 14.70 0.57
C ILE A 106 0.27 14.47 -0.03
N ALA A 107 0.39 14.34 -1.35
CA ALA A 107 1.71 14.22 -2.00
C ALA A 107 2.59 15.46 -1.72
N GLU A 108 2.01 16.65 -1.80
CA GLU A 108 2.70 17.91 -1.48
C GLU A 108 3.19 17.90 -0.02
N LYS A 109 2.31 17.56 0.93
CA LYS A 109 2.61 17.61 2.38
C LYS A 109 3.50 16.49 2.89
N ASN A 110 3.63 15.39 2.15
CA ASN A 110 4.50 14.27 2.51
C ASN A 110 5.83 14.27 1.75
N GLY A 111 5.93 15.06 0.66
CA GLY A 111 7.02 15.00 -0.31
C GLY A 111 8.40 15.28 0.28
N ASP A 112 8.50 16.26 1.18
CA ASP A 112 9.74 16.66 1.85
C ASP A 112 9.91 16.02 3.23
N PHE A 113 9.23 14.90 3.48
CA PHE A 113 9.25 14.20 4.76
C PHE A 113 8.68 15.05 5.92
N ASP A 114 7.81 16.03 5.64
CA ASP A 114 7.31 17.01 6.63
C ASP A 114 6.53 16.39 7.80
N PHE A 115 5.97 15.18 7.62
CA PHE A 115 5.36 14.43 8.73
C PHE A 115 6.38 13.77 9.66
N ARG A 116 7.67 13.78 9.31
CA ARG A 116 8.74 13.07 10.02
C ARG A 116 9.80 14.01 10.57
N TYR A 117 10.08 15.09 9.86
CA TYR A 117 11.10 16.06 10.24
C TYR A 117 10.53 17.47 10.27
N PRO A 118 10.97 18.32 11.21
CA PRO A 118 10.65 19.74 11.16
C PRO A 118 11.09 20.32 9.82
N SER A 119 10.15 20.93 9.12
CA SER A 119 10.41 21.73 7.92
C SER A 119 9.92 23.16 8.14
N ASN A 120 10.22 24.05 7.20
CA ASN A 120 9.82 25.45 7.29
C ASN A 120 8.35 25.70 6.89
N TYR A 121 7.53 24.65 6.82
CA TYR A 121 6.13 24.72 6.42
C TYR A 121 5.16 24.70 7.61
N ASN A 122 4.13 25.54 7.54
CA ASN A 122 2.97 25.42 8.42
C ASN A 122 1.98 24.44 7.79
N LEU A 123 2.03 23.17 8.22
CA LEU A 123 1.19 22.10 7.70
C LEU A 123 -0.29 22.33 8.06
N ARG A 124 -1.07 22.75 7.06
CA ARG A 124 -2.54 22.73 7.13
C ARG A 124 -3.04 21.41 6.61
N LEU A 125 -3.63 20.60 7.48
CA LEU A 125 -4.06 19.24 7.15
C LEU A 125 -5.58 19.14 7.15
N PRO A 126 -6.18 18.38 6.19
CA PRO A 126 -7.61 18.12 6.19
C PRO A 126 -8.02 17.42 7.48
N SER A 127 -9.24 17.64 7.97
CA SER A 127 -9.69 16.98 9.20
C SER A 127 -9.64 15.45 9.06
N PRO A 128 -9.49 14.70 10.17
CA PRO A 128 -9.49 13.24 10.09
C PRO A 128 -10.73 12.67 9.41
N ARG A 129 -11.89 13.27 9.66
CA ARG A 129 -13.15 12.94 8.97
C ARG A 129 -13.03 13.04 7.45
N LEU A 130 -12.49 14.15 6.92
CA LEU A 130 -12.32 14.34 5.48
C LEU A 130 -11.34 13.32 4.88
N CYS A 131 -10.31 12.92 5.63
CA CYS A 131 -9.40 11.85 5.18
C CYS A 131 -10.14 10.50 5.07
N LEU A 132 -10.94 10.16 6.09
CA LEU A 132 -11.70 8.91 6.12
C LEU A 132 -12.78 8.85 5.03
N GLU A 133 -13.41 9.97 4.70
CA GLU A 133 -14.37 10.08 3.59
C GLU A 133 -13.77 9.70 2.22
N VAL A 134 -12.44 9.71 2.07
CA VAL A 134 -11.73 9.24 0.85
C VAL A 134 -11.18 7.83 1.04
N LEU A 135 -10.56 7.54 2.19
CA LEU A 135 -9.82 6.31 2.40
C LEU A 135 -10.72 5.11 2.68
N GLU A 136 -11.85 5.28 3.37
CA GLU A 136 -12.78 4.17 3.62
C GLU A 136 -13.43 3.66 2.32
N PRO A 137 -13.95 4.52 1.42
CA PRO A 137 -14.40 4.06 0.11
C PRO A 137 -13.29 3.41 -0.72
N LEU A 138 -12.05 3.88 -0.61
CA LEU A 138 -10.90 3.25 -1.29
C LEU A 138 -10.68 1.82 -0.80
N VAL A 139 -10.66 1.60 0.51
CA VAL A 139 -10.52 0.27 1.12
C VAL A 139 -11.62 -0.66 0.61
N GLU A 140 -12.89 -0.25 0.74
CA GLU A 140 -14.02 -1.09 0.33
C GLU A 140 -14.03 -1.40 -1.18
N THR A 141 -13.63 -0.42 -1.99
CA THR A 141 -13.52 -0.58 -3.45
C THR A 141 -12.41 -1.56 -3.83
N LEU A 142 -11.26 -1.50 -3.16
CA LEU A 142 -10.12 -2.35 -3.47
C LEU A 142 -10.27 -3.76 -2.91
N ARG A 143 -10.95 -3.95 -1.77
CA ARG A 143 -11.14 -5.24 -1.09
C ARG A 143 -11.45 -6.41 -2.03
N PRO A 144 -12.50 -6.38 -2.88
CA PRO A 144 -12.81 -7.50 -3.77
C PRO A 144 -11.75 -7.71 -4.87
N LEU A 145 -11.16 -6.64 -5.39
CA LEU A 145 -10.14 -6.71 -6.45
C LEU A 145 -8.86 -7.39 -5.94
N ILE A 146 -8.39 -6.95 -4.77
CA ILE A 146 -7.18 -7.50 -4.16
C ILE A 146 -7.41 -8.93 -3.69
N SER A 147 -8.58 -9.24 -3.12
CA SER A 147 -8.93 -10.59 -2.71
C SER A 147 -8.93 -11.56 -3.90
N SER A 148 -9.55 -11.19 -5.02
CA SER A 148 -9.53 -11.98 -6.24
C SER A 148 -8.11 -12.22 -6.77
N ALA A 149 -7.29 -11.17 -6.87
CA ALA A 149 -5.90 -11.28 -7.32
C ALA A 149 -5.06 -12.19 -6.41
N ARG A 150 -5.25 -12.08 -5.09
CA ARG A 150 -4.60 -12.93 -4.09
C ARG A 150 -5.01 -14.39 -4.25
N THR A 151 -6.31 -14.68 -4.35
CA THR A 151 -6.81 -16.06 -4.51
C THR A 151 -6.29 -16.69 -5.80
N GLN A 152 -6.32 -15.97 -6.92
CA GLN A 152 -5.75 -16.45 -8.19
C GLN A 152 -4.26 -16.74 -8.07
N ALA A 153 -3.50 -15.84 -7.43
CA ALA A 153 -2.07 -16.05 -7.19
C ALA A 153 -1.82 -17.25 -6.27
N GLN A 154 -2.61 -17.46 -5.23
CA GLN A 154 -2.52 -18.62 -4.33
C GLN A 154 -2.76 -19.95 -5.08
N ILE A 155 -3.78 -20.02 -5.92
CA ILE A 155 -4.11 -21.20 -6.70
C ILE A 155 -2.98 -21.51 -7.69
N LYS A 156 -2.56 -20.50 -8.46
CA LYS A 156 -1.46 -20.65 -9.43
C LYS A 156 -0.18 -21.11 -8.74
N TRP A 157 0.17 -20.44 -7.65
CA TRP A 157 1.32 -20.77 -6.81
C TRP A 157 1.29 -22.23 -6.32
N ALA A 158 0.17 -22.67 -5.75
CA ALA A 158 0.01 -24.03 -5.24
C ALA A 158 0.12 -25.08 -6.35
N SER A 159 -0.33 -24.75 -7.57
CA SER A 159 -0.15 -25.59 -8.76
C SER A 159 1.34 -25.64 -9.17
N ASP A 160 1.95 -24.47 -9.35
CA ASP A 160 3.32 -24.33 -9.88
C ASP A 160 4.36 -24.93 -8.92
N THR A 161 4.12 -24.93 -7.62
CA THR A 161 5.08 -25.42 -6.60
C THR A 161 4.75 -26.77 -6.00
N ARG A 162 3.81 -27.51 -6.58
CA ARG A 162 3.50 -28.88 -6.13
C ARG A 162 4.75 -29.78 -6.12
N HIS A 163 5.63 -29.60 -7.09
CA HIS A 163 6.89 -30.34 -7.20
C HIS A 163 7.95 -29.92 -6.15
N LEU A 164 7.71 -28.84 -5.40
CA LEU A 164 8.60 -28.29 -4.37
C LEU A 164 8.11 -28.60 -2.94
N GLN A 165 7.10 -29.46 -2.79
CA GLN A 165 6.61 -29.88 -1.47
C GLN A 165 7.77 -30.43 -0.60
N GLY A 166 7.86 -29.94 0.64
CA GLY A 166 8.92 -30.29 1.59
C GLY A 166 10.15 -29.35 1.57
N HIS A 167 10.26 -28.45 0.59
CA HIS A 167 11.32 -27.43 0.55
C HIS A 167 10.89 -26.12 1.23
N LYS A 168 11.85 -25.41 1.81
CA LYS A 168 11.63 -24.06 2.33
C LYS A 168 11.76 -23.06 1.19
N ILE A 169 10.73 -22.24 0.99
CA ILE A 169 10.71 -21.23 -0.07
C ILE A 169 10.98 -19.86 0.54
N ARG A 170 11.81 -19.07 -0.15
CA ARG A 170 12.08 -17.67 0.19
C ARG A 170 11.76 -16.81 -1.02
N TRP A 171 10.98 -15.76 -0.79
CA TRP A 171 10.75 -14.73 -1.80
C TRP A 171 12.03 -13.95 -2.05
N SER A 172 12.46 -13.88 -3.29
CA SER A 172 13.62 -13.12 -3.73
C SER A 172 13.24 -12.34 -4.98
N ASP A 173 13.05 -11.03 -4.82
CA ASP A 173 12.74 -10.05 -5.86
C ASP A 173 13.70 -8.86 -5.77
#